data_AF-A0A3A4VJI1-F1
#
_entry.id   AF-A0A3A4VJI1-F1
#
_cell.length_a   1.000
_cell.length_b   1.000
_cell.length_c   1.000
_cell.angle_alpha   90.00
_cell.angle_beta   90.00
_cell.angle_gamma   90.00
#
_symmetry.space_group_name_H-M   'P 1'
#
loop_
_entity.id
_entity.type
_entity.pdbx_description
1 polymer ?
#
loop_
_entity_poly.entity_id
_entity_poly.type
_entity_poly.pdbx_seq_one_letter_code
_entity_poly.pdbx_strand_id
1 'polypeptide(L)'
;MTPEAKRNPQEELLEVIEINRYGKTRKATISRSHKGVLCDCEGFKLTLTELLVLSFRANGLSNKKIANRIQLSDTRIKDILKEIKINNGRFGSNGLPGTFDLIVKAETLGILDPFFLGKLVEKYPGSFSKNS
;
A
#
# COMPACT_ATOMS: atom_id res chain seq x y z
N MET A 1 11.99 0.46 26.16
CA MET A 1 12.74 0.39 24.89
C MET A 1 11.74 0.42 23.75
N THR A 2 11.60 1.54 23.06
CA THR A 2 10.79 1.62 21.84
C THR A 2 11.49 0.82 20.75
N PRO A 3 10.81 -0.09 20.03
CA PRO A 3 11.41 -0.74 18.89
C PRO A 3 11.44 0.29 17.75
N GLU A 4 12.50 1.08 17.69
CA GLU A 4 12.90 1.72 16.44
C GLU A 4 13.34 0.60 15.51
N ALA A 5 12.35 0.03 14.81
CA ALA A 5 12.60 -0.81 13.65
C ALA A 5 13.59 -0.04 12.77
N LYS A 6 14.77 -0.63 12.56
CA LYS A 6 15.89 -0.07 11.79
C LYS A 6 15.35 0.49 10.48
N ARG A 7 15.12 1.81 10.44
CA ARG A 7 14.66 2.50 9.22
C ARG A 7 15.74 2.33 8.17
N ASN A 8 15.33 2.01 6.94
CA ASN A 8 16.25 1.96 5.83
C ASN A 8 16.83 3.37 5.64
N PRO A 9 18.16 3.57 5.68
CA PRO A 9 18.78 4.89 5.53
C PRO A 9 18.48 5.57 4.18
N GLN A 10 17.85 4.86 3.24
CA GLN A 10 17.41 5.37 1.94
C GLN A 10 15.95 5.86 1.91
N GLU A 11 15.23 5.82 3.04
CA GLU A 11 13.83 6.29 3.13
C GLU A 11 13.74 7.63 3.88
N GLU A 12 13.24 8.67 3.21
CA GLU A 12 12.95 9.98 3.81
C GLU A 12 11.57 9.94 4.48
N LEU A 13 11.48 10.18 5.79
CA LEU A 13 10.20 10.29 6.49
C LEU A 13 9.46 11.55 6.03
N LEU A 14 8.23 11.40 5.53
CA LEU A 14 7.38 12.53 5.14
C LEU A 14 6.40 12.89 6.25
N GLU A 15 5.68 11.91 6.79
CA GLU A 15 4.73 12.13 7.89
C GLU A 15 4.35 10.82 8.59
N VAL A 16 3.67 10.95 9.73
CA VAL A 16 2.97 9.86 10.41
C VAL A 16 1.51 10.23 10.52
N ILE A 17 0.63 9.38 10.01
CA ILE A 17 -0.83 9.58 10.01
C ILE A 17 -1.46 8.59 10.98
N GLU A 18 -2.31 9.09 11.89
CA GLU A 18 -3.10 8.23 12.76
C GLU A 18 -4.35 7.72 12.03
N ILE A 19 -4.57 6.41 12.11
CA ILE A 19 -5.72 5.72 11.53
C ILE A 19 -6.56 5.17 12.68
N ASN A 20 -7.80 5.64 12.79
CA ASN A 20 -8.76 5.18 13.78
C ASN A 20 -9.83 4.31 13.10
N ARG A 21 -9.65 2.99 13.14
CA ARG A 21 -10.57 2.03 12.52
C ARG A 21 -10.79 0.81 13.41
N TYR A 22 -12.03 0.33 13.44
CA TYR A 22 -12.46 -0.84 14.21
C TYR A 22 -12.07 -0.76 15.71
N GLY A 23 -12.22 0.43 16.31
CA GLY A 23 -11.88 0.68 17.72
C GLY A 23 -10.38 0.61 18.04
N LYS A 24 -9.51 0.60 17.03
CA LYS A 24 -8.04 0.59 17.18
C LYS A 24 -7.42 1.80 16.51
N THR A 25 -6.54 2.47 17.24
CA THR A 25 -5.67 3.52 16.73
C THR A 25 -4.36 2.91 16.25
N ARG A 26 -4.00 3.19 15.00
CA ARG A 26 -2.74 2.77 14.36
C ARG A 26 -2.02 3.97 13.80
N LYS A 27 -0.72 3.80 13.53
CA LYS A 27 0.11 4.79 12.86
C LYS A 27 0.54 4.25 11.51
N ALA A 28 0.19 4.97 10.45
CA ALA A 28 0.76 4.77 9.13
C ALA A 28 1.90 5.76 8.94
N THR A 29 3.09 5.23 8.69
CA THR A 29 4.28 6.03 8.37
C THR A 29 4.34 6.21 6.87
N ILE A 30 4.40 7.45 6.41
CA ILE A 30 4.57 7.79 5.00
C ILE A 30 6.03 8.19 4.80
N SER A 31 6.72 7.50 3.90
CA SER A 31 8.12 7.77 3.56
C SER A 31 8.31 7.86 2.05
N ARG A 32 9.34 8.58 1.60
CA ARG A 32 9.78 8.60 0.20
C ARG A 32 10.99 7.70 0.05
N SER A 33 10.99 6.90 -1.01
CA SER A 33 12.11 6.05 -1.41
C SER A 33 12.39 6.20 -2.91
N HIS A 34 13.42 5.53 -3.41
CA HIS A 34 13.67 5.41 -4.86
C HIS A 34 12.52 4.73 -5.62
N LYS A 35 11.64 3.98 -4.95
CA LYS A 35 10.45 3.34 -5.55
C LYS A 35 9.21 4.24 -5.54
N GLY A 36 9.33 5.46 -5.01
CA GLY A 36 8.22 6.40 -4.80
C GLY A 36 7.81 6.50 -3.34
N VAL A 37 6.60 7.00 -3.11
CA VAL A 37 6.03 7.19 -1.77
C VAL A 37 5.48 5.87 -1.23
N LEU A 38 5.94 5.50 -0.06
CA LEU A 38 5.60 4.29 0.68
C LEU A 38 4.67 4.62 1.85
N CYS A 39 3.76 3.71 2.14
CA CYS A 39 2.95 3.64 3.33
C CYS A 39 3.32 2.36 4.09
N ASP A 40 3.85 2.51 5.30
CA ASP A 40 4.11 1.42 6.24
C ASP A 40 3.10 1.50 7.39
N CYS A 41 2.32 0.44 7.59
CA CYS A 41 1.49 0.28 8.76
C CYS A 41 1.70 -1.10 9.39
N GLU A 42 2.26 -1.14 10.60
CA GLU A 42 2.56 -2.37 11.33
C GLU A 42 3.40 -3.39 10.52
N GLY A 43 4.37 -2.90 9.72
CA GLY A 43 5.24 -3.73 8.89
C GLY A 43 4.60 -4.18 7.57
N PHE A 44 3.37 -3.77 7.29
CA PHE A 44 2.74 -3.93 5.99
C PHE A 44 3.06 -2.72 5.12
N LYS A 45 3.90 -2.91 4.12
CA LYS A 45 4.51 -1.86 3.30
C LYS A 45 3.97 -1.90 1.89
N LEU A 46 3.45 -0.76 1.43
CA LEU A 46 2.97 -0.56 0.06
C LEU A 46 3.41 0.81 -0.46
N THR A 47 3.86 0.88 -1.70
CA THR A 47 3.85 2.14 -2.45
C THR A 47 2.42 2.65 -2.59
N LEU A 48 2.25 3.95 -2.79
CA LEU A 48 0.90 4.51 -3.01
C LEU A 48 0.23 3.93 -4.26
N THR A 49 1.01 3.59 -5.30
CA THR A 49 0.48 2.89 -6.48
C THR A 49 0.01 1.46 -6.14
N GLU A 50 0.80 0.69 -5.39
CA GLU A 50 0.39 -0.64 -4.89
C GLU A 50 -0.89 -0.54 -4.03
N LEU A 51 -0.96 0.47 -3.17
CA LEU A 51 -2.11 0.72 -2.31
C LEU A 51 -3.39 1.02 -3.11
N LEU A 52 -3.30 1.84 -4.18
CA LEU A 52 -4.43 2.08 -5.09
C LEU A 52 -4.85 0.82 -5.84
N VAL A 53 -3.89 0.04 -6.35
CA VAL A 53 -4.21 -1.22 -7.05
C VAL A 53 -4.93 -2.17 -6.10
N LEU A 54 -4.46 -2.29 -4.85
CA LEU A 54 -5.08 -3.14 -3.85
C LEU A 54 -6.48 -2.63 -3.46
N SER A 55 -6.67 -1.32 -3.32
CA SER A 55 -7.96 -0.68 -3.06
C SER A 55 -8.97 -0.94 -4.18
N PHE A 56 -8.58 -0.73 -5.45
CA PHE A 56 -9.48 -1.04 -6.56
C PHE A 56 -9.80 -2.53 -6.65
N ARG A 57 -8.84 -3.39 -6.30
CA ARG A 57 -9.09 -4.83 -6.25
C ARG A 57 -10.04 -5.21 -5.13
N ALA A 58 -9.96 -4.58 -3.96
CA ALA A 58 -10.92 -4.73 -2.86
C ALA A 58 -12.34 -4.32 -3.28
N ASN A 59 -12.45 -3.30 -4.13
CA ASN A 59 -13.71 -2.87 -4.75
C ASN A 59 -14.19 -3.75 -5.92
N GLY A 60 -13.55 -4.90 -6.17
CA GLY A 60 -13.97 -5.86 -7.19
C GLY A 60 -13.61 -5.48 -8.63
N LEU A 61 -12.72 -4.51 -8.85
CA LEU A 61 -12.31 -4.15 -10.21
C LEU A 61 -11.39 -5.23 -10.80
N SER A 62 -11.63 -5.54 -12.09
CA SER A 62 -10.74 -6.38 -12.88
C SER A 62 -9.45 -5.63 -13.23
N ASN A 63 -8.36 -6.36 -13.51
CA ASN A 63 -7.07 -5.78 -13.85
C ASN A 63 -7.17 -4.77 -15.01
N LYS A 64 -7.95 -5.08 -16.05
CA LYS A 64 -8.25 -4.15 -17.16
C LYS A 64 -8.89 -2.85 -16.69
N LYS A 65 -9.86 -2.90 -15.76
CA LYS A 65 -10.51 -1.69 -15.22
C LYS A 65 -9.55 -0.88 -14.35
N ILE A 66 -8.73 -1.55 -13.55
CA ILE A 66 -7.69 -0.91 -12.73
C ILE A 66 -6.69 -0.20 -13.64
N ALA A 67 -6.12 -0.93 -14.60
CA ALA A 67 -5.18 -0.45 -15.60
C ALA A 67 -5.69 0.84 -16.28
N ASN A 68 -6.95 0.86 -16.73
CA ASN A 68 -7.55 2.04 -17.32
C ASN A 68 -7.67 3.22 -16.34
N ARG A 69 -8.03 2.97 -15.07
CA ARG A 69 -8.19 4.05 -14.07
C ARG A 69 -6.88 4.71 -13.67
N ILE A 70 -5.81 3.92 -13.53
CA ILE A 70 -4.49 4.45 -13.14
C ILE A 70 -3.53 4.59 -14.32
N GLN A 71 -4.06 4.48 -15.54
CA GLN A 71 -3.33 4.61 -16.80
C GLN A 71 -2.08 3.72 -16.92
N LEU A 72 -2.13 2.48 -16.41
CA LEU A 72 -1.08 1.47 -16.54
C LEU A 72 -1.47 0.36 -17.51
N SER A 73 -0.54 -0.53 -17.86
CA SER A 73 -0.84 -1.74 -18.64
C SER A 73 -1.41 -2.84 -17.74
N ASP A 74 -2.24 -3.73 -18.30
CA ASP A 74 -2.75 -4.92 -17.57
C ASP A 74 -1.61 -5.78 -17.02
N THR A 75 -0.52 -5.91 -17.78
CA THR A 75 0.72 -6.58 -17.36
C THR A 75 1.32 -5.91 -16.13
N ARG A 76 1.43 -4.58 -16.11
CA ARG A 76 1.97 -3.88 -14.94
C ARG A 76 1.09 -4.06 -13.70
N ILE A 77 -0.24 -4.13 -13.85
CA ILE A 77 -1.14 -4.45 -12.72
C ILE A 77 -0.83 -5.84 -12.15
N LYS A 78 -0.56 -6.84 -13.01
CA LYS A 78 -0.17 -8.18 -12.56
C LYS A 78 1.16 -8.16 -11.83
N ASP A 79 2.14 -7.42 -12.34
CA ASP A 79 3.46 -7.28 -11.70
C ASP A 79 3.35 -6.60 -10.34
N ILE A 80 2.57 -5.52 -10.23
CA ILE A 80 2.28 -4.83 -8.96
C ILE A 80 1.66 -5.81 -7.95
N LEU A 81 0.63 -6.57 -8.33
CA LEU A 81 0.01 -7.56 -7.43
C LEU A 81 1.00 -8.66 -6.99
N LYS A 82 1.98 -9.00 -7.82
CA LYS A 82 3.05 -9.93 -7.48
C LYS A 82 4.07 -9.30 -6.52
N GLU A 83 4.46 -8.05 -6.75
CA GLU A 83 5.34 -7.26 -5.89
C GLU A 83 4.74 -7.15 -4.48
N ILE A 84 3.46 -6.81 -4.36
CA ILE A 84 2.74 -6.74 -3.07
C ILE A 84 2.86 -8.07 -2.31
N LYS A 85 2.63 -9.20 -2.99
CA LYS A 85 2.71 -10.53 -2.40
C LYS A 85 4.10 -10.86 -1.89
N ILE A 86 5.13 -10.54 -2.66
CA ILE A 86 6.53 -10.80 -2.30
C ILE A 86 6.95 -9.92 -1.12
N ASN A 87 6.64 -8.62 -1.19
CA ASN A 87 7.07 -7.63 -0.20
C ASN A 87 6.37 -7.78 1.15
N ASN A 88 5.14 -8.28 1.16
CA ASN A 88 4.34 -8.48 2.36
C ASN A 88 4.13 -9.96 2.71
N GLY A 89 4.83 -10.87 2.02
CA GLY A 89 4.59 -12.31 2.09
C GLY A 89 5.25 -13.00 3.26
N ARG A 90 4.70 -12.83 4.48
CA ARG A 90 4.91 -13.73 5.65
C ARG A 90 3.67 -13.80 6.55
N PHE A 91 2.49 -14.00 5.95
CA PHE A 91 1.25 -14.25 6.70
C PHE A 91 0.84 -15.72 6.50
N GLY A 92 1.06 -16.59 7.50
CA GLY A 92 0.55 -17.97 7.49
C GLY A 92 1.53 -19.06 7.01
N SER A 93 1.04 -20.31 7.02
CA SER A 93 1.81 -21.54 6.83
C SER A 93 2.31 -21.72 5.38
N ASN A 94 3.63 -21.62 5.19
CA ASN A 94 4.41 -22.10 4.04
C ASN A 94 4.03 -21.62 2.62
N GLY A 95 3.59 -20.36 2.44
CA GLY A 95 3.33 -19.82 1.10
C GLY A 95 3.23 -18.30 1.00
N LEU A 96 3.25 -17.78 -0.24
CA LEU A 96 2.92 -16.38 -0.53
C LEU A 96 1.41 -16.15 -0.31
N PRO A 97 1.01 -15.02 0.32
CA PRO A 97 -0.40 -14.75 0.60
C PRO A 97 -1.21 -14.59 -0.70
N GLY A 98 -2.48 -14.99 -0.64
CA GLY A 98 -3.46 -14.67 -1.67
C GLY A 98 -3.71 -13.16 -1.74
N THR A 99 -4.22 -12.69 -2.88
CA THR A 99 -4.62 -11.28 -3.02
C THR A 99 -5.73 -10.92 -2.03
N PHE A 100 -6.62 -11.87 -1.71
CA PHE A 100 -7.66 -11.68 -0.71
C PHE A 100 -7.08 -11.47 0.70
N ASP A 101 -6.08 -12.27 1.10
CA ASP A 101 -5.42 -12.13 2.42
C ASP A 101 -4.77 -10.76 2.58
N LEU A 102 -4.13 -10.27 1.51
CA LEU A 102 -3.53 -8.94 1.47
C LEU A 102 -4.58 -7.83 1.61
N ILE A 103 -5.74 -7.99 0.96
CA ILE A 103 -6.87 -7.06 1.10
C ILE A 103 -7.39 -7.06 2.53
N VAL A 104 -7.64 -8.23 3.12
CA VAL A 104 -8.12 -8.35 4.51
C VAL A 104 -7.14 -7.71 5.49
N LYS A 105 -5.83 -7.92 5.30
CA LYS A 105 -4.80 -7.28 6.11
C LYS A 105 -4.85 -5.75 5.97
N ALA A 106 -4.89 -5.23 4.75
CA ALA A 106 -4.91 -3.80 4.47
C ALA A 106 -6.20 -3.13 5.00
N GLU A 107 -7.36 -3.78 4.86
CA GLU A 107 -8.64 -3.35 5.45
C GLU A 107 -8.55 -3.31 6.98
N THR A 108 -8.02 -4.36 7.61
CA THR A 108 -7.87 -4.44 9.07
C THR A 108 -6.98 -3.34 9.63
N LEU A 109 -5.95 -2.94 8.87
CA LEU A 109 -5.06 -1.84 9.20
C LEU A 109 -5.72 -0.46 8.96
N GLY A 110 -6.81 -0.42 8.20
CA GLY A 110 -7.53 0.81 7.84
C GLY A 110 -6.86 1.63 6.73
N ILE A 111 -5.82 1.09 6.09
CA ILE A 111 -5.09 1.79 5.02
C ILE A 111 -5.82 1.74 3.67
N LEU A 112 -6.89 0.95 3.55
CA LEU A 112 -7.82 1.00 2.40
C LEU A 112 -9.02 1.92 2.64
N ASP A 113 -9.10 2.60 3.79
CA ASP A 113 -10.18 3.55 4.07
C ASP A 113 -10.20 4.67 3.00
N PRO A 114 -11.37 5.00 2.42
CA PRO A 114 -11.48 6.03 1.38
C PRO A 114 -11.00 7.42 1.82
N PHE A 115 -11.19 7.82 3.09
CA PHE A 115 -10.72 9.12 3.56
C PHE A 115 -9.19 9.13 3.70
N PHE A 116 -8.62 8.06 4.25
CA PHE A 116 -7.18 7.89 4.31
C PHE A 116 -6.54 7.92 2.91
N LEU A 117 -7.09 7.16 1.97
CA LEU A 117 -6.61 7.12 0.58
C LEU A 117 -6.78 8.47 -0.12
N GLY A 118 -7.93 9.14 0.05
CA GLY A 118 -8.19 10.45 -0.53
C GLY A 118 -7.15 11.49 -0.10
N LYS A 119 -6.82 11.52 1.20
CA LYS A 119 -5.78 12.40 1.74
C LYS A 119 -4.40 12.14 1.12
N LEU A 120 -4.04 10.87 0.92
CA LEU A 120 -2.76 10.50 0.30
C LEU A 120 -2.71 10.88 -1.18
N VAL A 121 -3.81 10.68 -1.91
CA VAL A 121 -3.92 11.05 -3.33
C VAL A 121 -3.79 12.56 -3.52
N GLU A 122 -4.48 13.34 -2.69
CA GLU A 122 -4.43 14.81 -2.71
C GLU A 122 -3.03 15.33 -2.39
N LYS A 123 -2.38 14.76 -1.38
CA LYS A 123 -1.08 15.24 -0.89
C LYS A 123 0.10 14.78 -1.74
N TYR A 124 0.00 13.63 -2.41
CA TYR A 124 1.09 13.02 -3.16
C TYR A 124 0.73 12.66 -4.61
N PRO A 125 0.16 13.60 -5.41
CA PRO A 125 -0.40 13.31 -6.73
C PRO A 125 0.62 12.74 -7.73
N GLY A 126 1.89 13.12 -7.61
CA GLY A 126 2.98 12.62 -8.46
C GLY A 126 3.36 11.14 -8.22
N SER A 127 2.87 10.53 -7.14
CA SER A 127 3.19 9.12 -6.79
C SER A 127 2.37 8.10 -7.57
N PHE A 128 1.43 8.58 -8.41
CA PHE A 128 0.45 7.77 -9.13
C PHE A 128 0.55 7.92 -10.65
N SER A 129 1.42 8.81 -11.14
CA SER A 129 1.58 9.11 -12.57
C SER A 129 2.88 8.53 -13.11
N LYS A 130 2.81 8.01 -14.35
CA LYS A 130 3.88 7.38 -15.11
C LYS A 130 5.17 8.21 -15.15
N ASN A 131 6.27 7.63 -14.68
CA ASN A 131 7.60 7.54 -15.31
C ASN A 131 8.68 7.35 -14.23
N SER A 132 9.02 6.09 -13.99
CA SER A 132 10.40 5.67 -13.71
C SER A 132 10.70 4.54 -14.68
#